data_AF-A0A7C6WAA1-F1
#
_entry.id   AF-A0A7C6WAA1-F1
#
_cell.length_a   1.000
_cell.length_b   1.000
_cell.length_c   1.000
_cell.angle_alpha   90.00
_cell.angle_beta   90.00
_cell.angle_gamma   90.00
#
_symmetry.space_group_name_H-M   'P 1'
#
loop_
_entity.id
_entity.type
_entity.pdbx_description
1 polymer ?
#
loop_
_entity_poly.entity_id
_entity_poly.type
_entity_poly.pdbx_seq_one_letter_code
_entity_poly.pdbx_strand_id
1 'polypeptide(L)'
;MLLEVTPLEHDCGILCGRACCQGGKDLGIYLYPGEEQLFSGEEDWLQWQVQKAKFYDFPPGWKGTVHFVTCTKPCPREKRPLQCRFYPLAPHLLADDSLLLIYDPVQVPYRCPLIAERIEIRPEFIQRVYEAWKILLEDEKIRELVAWDSREREERPDFVPEIVLAEDNFSDS
;
A
#
# COMPACT_ATOMS: atom_id res chain seq x y z
N MET A 1 9.80 -12.96 -0.69
CA MET A 1 10.33 -11.60 -0.98
C MET A 1 9.87 -10.54 0.04
N LEU A 2 8.58 -10.41 0.39
CA LEU A 2 8.08 -9.45 1.40
C LEU A 2 7.45 -10.07 2.67
N LEU A 3 7.25 -11.38 2.69
CA LEU A 3 6.71 -12.09 3.88
C LEU A 3 7.60 -11.88 5.12
N GLU A 4 8.91 -12.00 4.93
CA GLU A 4 9.92 -11.95 5.99
C GLU A 4 10.45 -10.52 6.26
N VAL A 5 10.20 -9.57 5.37
CA VAL A 5 10.79 -8.22 5.46
C VAL A 5 9.73 -7.21 5.92
N THR A 6 10.03 -6.53 7.02
CA THR A 6 9.17 -5.54 7.69
C THR A 6 9.87 -4.19 7.80
N PRO A 7 9.13 -3.08 8.01
CA PRO A 7 9.73 -1.77 8.19
C PRO A 7 10.77 -1.70 9.31
N LEU A 8 10.59 -2.48 10.39
CA LEU A 8 11.51 -2.58 11.53
C LEU A 8 11.93 -4.03 11.76
N GLU A 9 12.92 -4.26 12.62
CA GLU A 9 13.31 -5.61 13.06
C GLU A 9 12.26 -6.27 13.98
N HIS A 10 11.38 -5.47 14.58
CA HIS A 10 10.32 -5.90 15.48
C HIS A 10 8.94 -5.50 14.94
N ASP A 11 7.88 -6.00 15.59
CA ASP A 11 6.49 -5.63 15.29
C ASP A 11 6.28 -4.12 15.52
N CYS A 12 6.16 -3.34 14.44
CA CYS A 12 5.91 -1.90 14.51
C CYS A 12 4.58 -1.57 15.21
N GLY A 13 3.66 -2.54 15.32
CA GLY A 13 2.45 -2.42 16.10
C GLY A 13 2.70 -2.20 17.60
N ILE A 14 3.89 -2.52 18.13
CA ILE A 14 4.27 -2.20 19.51
C ILE A 14 4.27 -0.69 19.74
N LEU A 15 4.66 0.11 18.74
CA LEU A 15 4.79 1.56 18.86
C LEU A 15 3.43 2.27 18.96
N CYS A 16 2.40 1.72 18.33
CA CYS A 16 1.08 2.36 18.22
C CYS A 16 -0.07 1.50 18.77
N GLY A 17 0.23 0.43 19.49
CA GLY A 17 -0.79 -0.51 19.96
C GLY A 17 -1.55 -1.19 18.82
N ARG A 18 -0.90 -1.40 17.66
CA ARG A 18 -1.47 -2.04 16.46
C ARG A 18 -2.63 -1.25 15.83
N ALA A 19 -2.61 0.07 15.89
CA ALA A 19 -3.67 0.93 15.37
C ALA A 19 -4.14 0.59 13.93
N CYS A 20 -3.21 0.23 13.03
CA CYS A 20 -3.53 -0.18 11.66
C CYS A 20 -3.91 -1.67 11.51
N CYS A 21 -3.49 -2.52 12.45
CA CYS A 21 -3.60 -3.99 12.37
C CYS A 21 -4.62 -4.59 13.34
N GLN A 22 -5.33 -3.80 14.14
CA GLN A 22 -6.33 -4.28 15.11
C GLN A 22 -7.72 -4.50 14.50
N GLY A 23 -7.95 -4.01 13.27
CA GLY A 23 -9.27 -3.96 12.66
C GLY A 23 -10.10 -2.77 13.16
N GLY A 24 -11.12 -2.38 12.40
CA GLY A 24 -11.93 -1.22 12.77
C GLY A 24 -12.89 -0.80 11.66
N LYS A 25 -13.98 -0.14 12.07
CA LYS A 25 -14.88 0.53 11.14
C LYS A 25 -14.05 1.60 10.41
N ASP A 26 -14.09 1.60 9.09
CA ASP A 26 -13.40 2.55 8.21
C ASP A 26 -11.88 2.31 8.01
N LEU A 27 -11.36 1.16 8.45
CA LEU A 27 -9.99 0.71 8.15
C LEU A 27 -10.00 -0.51 7.24
N GLY A 28 -10.07 -0.28 5.93
CA GLY A 28 -10.03 -1.34 4.94
C GLY A 28 -9.22 -0.95 3.72
N ILE A 29 -9.03 -1.93 2.84
CA ILE A 29 -8.23 -1.77 1.64
C ILE A 29 -8.90 -2.47 0.47
N TYR A 30 -8.69 -1.90 -0.72
CA TYR A 30 -9.05 -2.56 -1.96
C TYR A 30 -8.00 -3.61 -2.33
N LEU A 31 -8.43 -4.78 -2.77
CA LEU A 31 -7.52 -5.79 -3.26
C LEU A 31 -7.07 -5.44 -4.68
N TYR A 32 -5.77 -5.57 -4.95
CA TYR A 32 -5.28 -5.55 -6.33
C TYR A 32 -5.76 -6.79 -7.09
N PRO A 33 -5.83 -6.73 -8.43
CA PRO A 33 -6.19 -7.88 -9.25
C PRO A 33 -5.36 -9.11 -8.89
N GLY A 34 -6.03 -10.22 -8.56
CA GLY A 34 -5.41 -11.49 -8.21
C GLY A 34 -5.15 -11.69 -6.72
N GLU A 35 -5.17 -10.64 -5.88
CA GLU A 35 -4.99 -10.79 -4.44
C GLU A 35 -6.13 -11.56 -3.76
N GLU A 36 -7.32 -11.59 -4.37
CA GLU A 36 -8.44 -12.37 -3.87
C GLU A 36 -8.11 -13.87 -3.75
N GLN A 37 -7.16 -14.36 -4.56
CA GLN A 37 -6.70 -15.76 -4.54
C GLN A 37 -5.89 -16.11 -3.29
N LEU A 38 -5.45 -15.12 -2.51
CA LEU A 38 -4.77 -15.35 -1.22
C LEU A 38 -5.71 -15.92 -0.16
N PHE A 39 -7.02 -15.78 -0.36
CA PHE A 39 -8.05 -16.04 0.63
C PHE A 39 -8.93 -17.22 0.25
N SER A 40 -9.38 -17.98 1.26
CA SER A 40 -10.38 -19.03 1.06
C SER A 40 -11.81 -18.49 1.11
N GLY A 41 -12.01 -17.30 1.68
CA GLY A 41 -13.34 -16.75 1.99
C GLY A 41 -13.89 -17.24 3.33
N GLU A 42 -13.14 -18.05 4.06
CA GLU A 42 -13.51 -18.61 5.38
C GLU A 42 -12.74 -17.92 6.53
N GLU A 43 -11.99 -16.86 6.24
CA GLU A 43 -11.21 -16.14 7.23
C GLU A 43 -12.10 -15.49 8.30
N ASP A 44 -11.97 -15.96 9.54
CA ASP A 44 -12.72 -15.45 10.69
C ASP A 44 -12.24 -14.07 11.18
N TRP A 45 -11.23 -13.49 10.52
CA TRP A 45 -10.60 -12.20 10.81
C TRP A 45 -10.78 -11.16 9.69
N LEU A 46 -11.45 -11.53 8.59
CA LEU A 46 -11.59 -10.69 7.40
C LEU A 46 -13.06 -10.55 7.00
N GLN A 47 -13.50 -9.33 6.76
CA GLN A 47 -14.80 -9.04 6.17
C GLN A 47 -14.65 -8.55 4.73
N TRP A 48 -15.50 -9.07 3.86
CA TRP A 48 -15.50 -8.79 2.43
C TRP A 48 -16.66 -7.89 2.04
N GLN A 49 -16.39 -6.98 1.12
CA GLN A 49 -17.39 -6.20 0.40
C GLN A 49 -17.08 -6.24 -1.08
N VAL A 50 -18.10 -6.51 -1.89
CA VAL A 50 -18.02 -6.39 -3.35
C VAL A 50 -18.64 -5.05 -3.73
N GLN A 51 -17.83 -4.17 -4.27
CA GLN A 51 -18.20 -2.81 -4.64
C GLN A 51 -18.09 -2.64 -6.15
N LYS A 52 -18.85 -1.72 -6.75
CA LYS A 52 -18.71 -1.40 -8.18
C LYS A 52 -17.75 -0.23 -8.31
N ALA A 53 -16.66 -0.40 -9.04
CA ALA A 53 -15.59 0.59 -9.15
C ALA A 53 -16.10 2.00 -9.50
N LYS A 54 -17.10 2.09 -10.39
CA LYS A 54 -17.74 3.36 -10.80
C LYS A 54 -18.38 4.21 -9.69
N PHE A 55 -18.50 3.69 -8.47
CA PHE A 55 -19.08 4.40 -7.33
C PHE A 55 -18.03 4.80 -6.28
N TYR A 56 -16.75 4.54 -6.57
CA TYR A 56 -15.60 4.77 -5.69
C TYR A 56 -14.44 5.37 -6.49
N ASP A 57 -13.39 5.76 -5.79
CA ASP A 57 -12.22 6.45 -6.33
C ASP A 57 -11.31 5.45 -7.06
N PHE A 58 -11.62 5.22 -8.33
CA PHE A 58 -10.87 4.38 -9.25
C PHE A 58 -10.74 5.07 -10.60
N PRO A 59 -9.68 4.78 -11.38
CA PRO A 59 -9.52 5.36 -12.69
C PRO A 59 -10.67 4.99 -13.63
N PRO A 60 -11.02 5.84 -14.63
CA PRO A 60 -12.13 5.59 -15.55
C PRO A 60 -12.05 4.26 -16.32
N GLY A 61 -10.85 3.72 -16.56
CA GLY A 61 -10.65 2.42 -17.18
C GLY A 61 -11.01 1.23 -16.28
N TRP A 62 -11.10 1.44 -14.97
CA TRP A 62 -11.43 0.39 -13.99
C TRP A 62 -12.92 0.05 -14.00
N LYS A 63 -13.27 -0.96 -14.79
CA LYS A 63 -14.66 -1.41 -14.95
C LYS A 63 -14.94 -2.67 -14.11
N GLY A 64 -16.20 -2.77 -13.67
CA GLY A 64 -16.70 -3.97 -12.97
C GLY A 64 -16.70 -3.81 -11.46
N THR A 65 -16.38 -4.90 -10.77
CA THR A 65 -16.39 -4.99 -9.31
C THR A 65 -14.98 -5.01 -8.74
N VAL A 66 -14.84 -4.43 -7.57
CA VAL A 66 -13.63 -4.45 -6.74
C VAL A 66 -13.95 -5.08 -5.40
N HIS A 67 -12.95 -5.74 -4.82
CA HIS A 67 -13.04 -6.33 -3.50
C HIS A 67 -12.45 -5.36 -2.49
N PHE A 68 -13.26 -4.94 -1.53
CA PHE A 68 -12.82 -4.17 -0.38
C PHE A 68 -12.85 -5.09 0.84
N VAL A 69 -11.73 -5.14 1.56
CA VAL A 69 -11.61 -6.00 2.74
C VAL A 69 -11.29 -5.18 3.99
N THR A 70 -11.85 -5.61 5.11
CA THR A 70 -11.66 -4.98 6.42
C THR A 70 -11.27 -6.06 7.42
N CYS A 71 -10.20 -5.84 8.18
CA CYS A 71 -9.83 -6.75 9.27
C CYS A 71 -10.81 -6.53 10.44
N THR A 72 -11.32 -7.61 11.02
CA THR A 72 -12.20 -7.56 12.21
C THR A 72 -11.44 -7.80 13.52
N LYS A 73 -10.24 -8.37 13.41
CA LYS A 73 -9.30 -8.66 14.50
C LYS A 73 -7.89 -8.76 13.92
N PRO A 74 -6.84 -8.92 14.73
CA PRO A 74 -5.48 -9.05 14.24
C PRO A 74 -5.34 -10.13 13.15
N CYS A 75 -4.81 -9.73 12.00
CA CYS A 75 -4.67 -10.58 10.83
C CYS A 75 -3.32 -11.34 10.81
N PRO A 76 -3.30 -12.60 10.34
CA PRO A 76 -2.07 -13.34 10.08
C PRO A 76 -1.25 -12.64 9.00
N ARG A 77 0.04 -12.45 9.26
CA ARG A 77 0.91 -11.64 8.40
C ARG A 77 1.02 -12.20 6.99
N GLU A 78 1.12 -13.51 6.88
CA GLU A 78 1.27 -14.28 5.66
C GLU A 78 0.06 -14.21 4.73
N LYS A 79 -1.11 -13.80 5.27
CA LYS A 79 -2.34 -13.56 4.53
C LYS A 79 -2.69 -12.08 4.37
N ARG A 80 -1.84 -11.15 4.85
CA ARG A 80 -2.08 -9.71 4.63
C ARG A 80 -2.10 -9.40 3.13
N PRO A 81 -3.03 -8.58 2.64
CA PRO A 81 -2.89 -8.00 1.31
C PRO A 81 -1.60 -7.17 1.18
N LEU A 82 -1.16 -6.95 -0.05
CA LEU A 82 0.07 -6.27 -0.43
C LEU A 82 0.14 -4.85 0.11
N GLN A 83 -0.94 -4.08 0.06
CA GLN A 83 -0.98 -2.72 0.63
C GLN A 83 -0.61 -2.71 2.13
N CYS A 84 -1.12 -3.66 2.91
CA CYS A 84 -0.75 -3.82 4.32
C CYS A 84 0.70 -4.30 4.54
N ARG A 85 1.36 -4.83 3.51
CA ARG A 85 2.78 -5.23 3.54
C ARG A 85 3.71 -4.11 3.08
N PHE A 86 3.23 -3.23 2.21
CA PHE A 86 4.00 -2.09 1.69
C PHE A 86 4.02 -0.91 2.66
N TYR A 87 2.95 -0.73 3.44
CA TYR A 87 2.86 0.34 4.43
C TYR A 87 4.10 0.37 5.35
N PRO A 88 4.78 1.52 5.52
CA PRO A 88 4.29 2.89 5.26
C PRO A 88 4.67 3.48 3.90
N LEU A 89 4.94 2.65 2.88
CA LEU A 89 5.42 3.10 1.57
C LEU A 89 4.34 2.93 0.49
N ALA A 90 4.28 3.89 -0.42
CA ALA A 90 3.38 3.89 -1.57
C ALA A 90 4.17 4.17 -2.87
N PRO A 91 3.75 3.60 -4.01
CA PRO A 91 4.33 3.93 -5.30
C PRO A 91 3.81 5.29 -5.78
N HIS A 92 4.64 5.99 -6.53
CA HIS A 92 4.27 7.21 -7.25
C HIS A 92 4.92 7.19 -8.64
N LEU A 93 4.12 7.30 -9.69
CA LEU A 93 4.62 7.39 -11.06
C LEU A 93 4.73 8.85 -11.47
N LEU A 94 5.89 9.27 -11.95
CA LEU A 94 6.09 10.57 -12.61
C LEU A 94 5.43 10.59 -14.00
N ALA A 95 5.39 11.77 -14.62
CA ALA A 95 4.77 11.96 -15.94
C ALA A 95 5.47 11.19 -17.07
N ASP A 96 6.71 10.76 -16.86
CA ASP A 96 7.51 9.95 -17.78
C ASP A 96 7.50 8.45 -17.43
N ASP A 97 6.55 8.02 -16.57
CA ASP A 97 6.41 6.66 -16.03
C ASP A 97 7.55 6.22 -15.09
N SER A 98 8.45 7.11 -14.67
CA SER A 98 9.47 6.77 -13.67
C SER A 98 8.83 6.47 -12.31
N LEU A 99 9.25 5.35 -11.71
CA LEU A 99 8.77 4.92 -10.39
C LEU A 99 9.55 5.61 -9.26
N LEU A 100 8.80 6.26 -8.37
CA LEU A 100 9.25 6.68 -7.06
C LEU A 100 8.59 5.82 -5.98
N LEU A 101 9.34 5.51 -4.93
CA LEU A 101 8.79 5.03 -3.68
C LEU A 101 8.75 6.20 -2.70
N ILE A 102 7.57 6.50 -2.16
CA ILE A 102 7.34 7.62 -1.25
C ILE A 102 6.77 7.10 0.07
N TYR A 103 6.82 7.92 1.12
CA TYR A 103 5.97 7.67 2.29
C TYR A 103 4.50 7.81 1.89
N ASP A 104 3.69 6.85 2.34
CA ASP A 104 2.28 6.76 2.01
C ASP A 104 1.54 8.01 2.53
N PRO A 105 1.00 8.86 1.62
CA PRO A 105 0.32 10.09 2.00
C PRO A 105 -1.16 9.86 2.34
N VAL A 106 -1.60 8.60 2.44
CA VAL A 106 -2.98 8.26 2.82
C VAL A 106 -3.31 8.84 4.18
N GLN A 107 -4.45 9.54 4.24
CA GLN A 107 -4.98 10.04 5.50
C GLN A 107 -5.75 8.92 6.20
N VAL A 108 -5.21 8.47 7.34
CA VAL A 108 -5.80 7.42 8.16
C VAL A 108 -6.26 7.98 9.49
N PRO A 109 -7.28 7.38 10.15
CA PRO A 109 -7.82 7.86 11.43
C PRO A 109 -6.86 7.61 12.62
N TYR A 110 -5.61 7.24 12.38
CA TYR A 110 -4.59 7.00 13.37
C TYR A 110 -3.28 7.70 12.99
N ARG A 111 -2.43 7.97 13.99
CA ARG A 111 -1.09 8.52 13.77
C ARG A 111 -0.07 7.38 13.76
N CYS A 112 0.50 7.05 12.60
CA CYS A 112 1.55 6.04 12.51
C CYS A 112 2.91 6.63 12.94
N PRO A 113 3.58 6.08 13.98
CA PRO A 113 4.89 6.57 14.43
C PRO A 113 5.97 6.51 13.35
N LEU A 114 5.91 5.52 12.45
CA LEU A 114 6.90 5.38 11.36
C LEU A 114 6.96 6.63 10.47
N ILE A 115 5.81 7.23 10.19
CA ILE A 115 5.69 8.44 9.36
C ILE A 115 5.82 9.68 10.24
N ALA A 116 5.01 9.74 11.29
CA ALA A 116 4.85 10.89 12.18
C ALA A 116 6.13 11.34 12.90
N GLU A 117 6.97 10.37 13.28
CA GLU A 117 8.21 10.60 14.04
C GLU A 117 9.44 10.37 13.17
N ARG A 118 9.25 10.08 11.86
CA ARG A 118 10.32 9.80 10.90
C ARG A 118 11.28 8.72 11.42
N ILE A 119 10.72 7.64 11.95
CA ILE A 119 11.50 6.49 12.38
C ILE A 119 12.15 5.88 11.16
N GLU A 120 13.46 5.68 11.23
CA GLU A 120 14.22 5.02 10.18
C GLU A 120 13.68 3.60 9.95
N ILE A 121 13.25 3.34 8.71
CA ILE A 121 12.79 2.03 8.28
C ILE A 121 13.93 1.30 7.55
N ARG A 122 13.92 -0.03 7.63
CA ARG A 122 15.00 -0.88 7.12
C ARG A 122 15.25 -0.65 5.61
N PRO A 123 16.49 -0.43 5.15
CA PRO A 123 16.81 -0.32 3.73
C PRO A 123 16.39 -1.53 2.90
N GLU A 124 16.53 -2.74 3.45
CA GLU A 124 16.06 -3.98 2.80
C GLU A 124 14.54 -3.96 2.56
N PHE A 125 13.76 -3.39 3.48
CA PHE A 125 12.33 -3.25 3.31
C PHE A 125 12.00 -2.31 2.15
N ILE A 126 12.64 -1.14 2.11
CA ILE A 126 12.50 -0.16 1.02
C ILE A 126 12.79 -0.83 -0.32
N GLN A 127 13.92 -1.52 -0.44
CA GLN A 127 14.33 -2.18 -1.68
C GLN A 127 13.32 -3.26 -2.12
N ARG A 128 12.86 -4.11 -1.20
CA ARG A 128 11.92 -5.20 -1.52
C ARG A 128 10.54 -4.68 -1.89
N VAL A 129 10.10 -3.58 -1.29
CA VAL A 129 8.85 -2.92 -1.68
C VAL A 129 9.00 -2.32 -3.09
N TYR A 130 10.12 -1.67 -3.38
CA TYR A 130 10.38 -1.12 -4.72
C TYR A 130 10.42 -2.21 -5.80
N GLU A 131 11.15 -3.30 -5.58
CA GLU A 131 11.21 -4.45 -6.50
C GLU A 131 9.82 -5.07 -6.73
N ALA A 132 9.00 -5.18 -5.67
CA ALA A 132 7.63 -5.66 -5.81
C ALA A 132 6.78 -4.73 -6.66
N TRP A 133 6.91 -3.41 -6.50
CA TRP A 133 6.20 -2.44 -7.34
C TRP A 133 6.63 -2.50 -8.80
N LYS A 134 7.92 -2.69 -9.10
CA LYS A 134 8.37 -2.89 -10.49
C LYS A 134 7.64 -4.06 -11.17
N ILE A 135 7.45 -5.16 -10.45
CA ILE A 135 6.71 -6.33 -10.95
C ILE A 135 5.22 -6.03 -11.07
N LEU A 136 4.60 -5.44 -10.03
CA LEU A 136 3.16 -5.14 -10.05
C LEU A 136 2.78 -4.17 -11.18
N LEU A 137 3.65 -3.22 -11.49
CA LEU A 137 3.44 -2.25 -12.55
C LEU A 137 3.57 -2.84 -13.96
N GLU A 138 3.96 -4.12 -14.11
CA GLU A 138 3.83 -4.84 -15.38
C GLU A 138 2.35 -5.11 -15.72
N ASP A 139 1.46 -5.16 -14.73
CA ASP A 139 0.01 -5.23 -14.94
C ASP A 139 -0.55 -3.85 -15.30
N GLU A 140 -1.18 -3.76 -16.47
CA GLU A 140 -1.70 -2.49 -17.01
C GLU A 140 -2.77 -1.85 -16.11
N LYS A 141 -3.60 -2.64 -15.42
CA LYS A 141 -4.63 -2.08 -14.53
C LYS A 141 -3.99 -1.50 -13.29
N ILE A 142 -3.04 -2.22 -12.68
CA ILE A 142 -2.33 -1.72 -11.51
C ILE A 142 -1.54 -0.46 -11.88
N ARG A 143 -0.89 -0.43 -13.05
CA ARG A 143 -0.21 0.77 -13.55
C ARG A 143 -1.17 1.94 -13.74
N GLU A 144 -2.33 1.72 -14.35
CA GLU A 144 -3.36 2.77 -14.52
C GLU A 144 -3.80 3.35 -13.17
N LEU A 145 -4.06 2.49 -12.18
CA LEU A 145 -4.43 2.91 -10.83
C LEU A 145 -3.33 3.73 -10.17
N VAL A 146 -2.09 3.24 -10.17
CA VAL A 146 -0.96 3.98 -9.56
C VAL A 146 -0.73 5.31 -10.27
N ALA A 147 -0.81 5.35 -11.60
CA ALA A 147 -0.66 6.59 -12.36
C ALA A 147 -1.76 7.58 -12.01
N TRP A 148 -3.01 7.13 -11.94
CA TRP A 148 -4.16 7.95 -11.56
C TRP A 148 -4.03 8.49 -10.14
N ASP A 149 -3.74 7.65 -9.15
CA ASP A 149 -3.48 8.07 -7.77
C ASP A 149 -2.30 9.06 -7.68
N SER A 150 -1.29 8.91 -8.53
CA SER A 150 -0.15 9.83 -8.59
C SER A 150 -0.57 11.20 -9.12
N ARG A 151 -1.41 11.24 -10.17
CA ARG A 151 -1.97 12.50 -10.70
C ARG A 151 -2.86 13.19 -9.67
N GLU A 152 -3.76 12.45 -9.01
CA GLU A 152 -4.64 13.01 -7.97
C GLU A 152 -3.84 13.61 -6.81
N ARG A 153 -2.75 12.95 -6.40
CA ARG A 153 -1.86 13.49 -5.36
C ARG A 153 -1.26 14.82 -5.77
N GLU A 154 -0.80 14.95 -7.02
CA GLU A 154 -0.17 16.17 -7.55
C GLU A 154 -1.14 17.33 -7.76
N GLU A 155 -2.44 17.06 -7.90
CA GLU A 155 -3.47 18.11 -7.94
C GLU A 155 -3.68 18.80 -6.58
N ARG A 156 -3.22 18.18 -5.48
CA ARG A 156 -3.31 18.78 -4.14
C ARG A 156 -2.23 19.85 -3.97
N PRO A 157 -2.60 21.12 -3.68
CA PRO A 157 -1.63 22.22 -3.61
C PRO A 157 -0.53 22.06 -2.56
N ASP A 158 -0.78 21.25 -1.53
CA ASP A 158 0.11 20.99 -0.41
C ASP A 158 0.90 19.68 -0.54
N PHE A 159 0.71 18.93 -1.63
CA PHE A 159 1.43 17.69 -1.83
C PHE A 159 2.86 17.92 -2.28
N VAL A 160 3.79 17.46 -1.45
CA VAL A 160 5.20 17.30 -1.80
C VAL A 160 5.55 15.83 -1.54
N PRO A 161 5.99 15.05 -2.55
CA PRO A 161 6.34 13.65 -2.32
C PRO A 161 7.57 13.55 -1.41
N GLU A 162 7.41 12.88 -0.26
CA GLU A 162 8.55 12.50 0.59
C GLU A 162 9.19 11.25 -0.01
N ILE A 163 10.14 11.46 -0.93
CA ILE A 163 10.82 10.41 -1.71
C ILE A 163 11.73 9.58 -0.79
N VAL A 164 11.50 8.28 -0.81
CA VAL A 164 12.28 7.26 -0.09
C VAL A 164 13.25 6.55 -1.05
N LEU A 165 12.82 6.29 -2.29
CA LEU A 165 13.67 5.69 -3.33
C LEU A 165 13.23 6.13 -4.73
N ALA A 166 14.21 6.30 -5.63
CA ALA A 166 14.02 6.57 -7.05
C ALA A 166 15.01 5.72 -7.87
N GLU A 167 14.67 5.40 -9.12
CA GLU A 167 15.48 4.52 -10.00
C GLU A 167 16.94 4.98 -10.16
N ASP A 168 17.18 6.30 -10.12
CA ASP A 168 18.51 6.90 -10.33
C ASP A 168 19.52 6.65 -9.19
N ASN A 169 19.08 6.14 -8.02
CA ASN A 169 19.94 5.90 -6.86
C ASN A 169 20.75 4.59 -6.94
N PHE A 170 20.68 3.84 -8.04
CA PHE A 170 21.47 2.62 -8.25
C PHE A 170 22.57 2.75 -9.32
N SER A 171 22.94 3.98 -9.67
CA SER A 171 24.20 4.23 -10.39
C SER A 171 25.34 4.48 -9.39
N ASP A 172 26.29 3.56 -9.38
CA ASP A 172 27.57 3.56 -8.64
C ASP A 172 27.56 3.17 -7.14
N SER A 173 27.65 1.86 -6.89
CA SER A 173 28.46 1.30 -5.80
C SER A 173 29.06 -0.05 -6.20
#